data_AF-M5BI95-F1
#
_entry.id   AF-M5BI95-F1
#
_cell.length_a   1.000
_cell.length_b   1.000
_cell.length_c   1.000
_cell.angle_alpha   90.00
_cell.angle_beta   90.00
_cell.angle_gamma   90.00
#
_symmetry.space_group_name_H-M   'P 1'
#
loop_
_entity.id
_entity.type
_entity.pdbx_description
1 polymer ?
#
loop_
_entity_poly.entity_id
_entity_poly.type
_entity_poly.pdbx_seq_one_letter_code
_entity_poly.pdbx_strand_id
1 'polypeptide(L)'
;MAPPVATETSTNTNNGSIPLIAPNPKSDYPYEHLLPTFDKNEFYPPLKPFEHIDPAARAAALPESEQRAFLKNATRIRNLTPKIGTEVVGIDLTSLDGPARDQLALEVARRGVIAFRDQPNFLAQTAEQFREWGSYYGR
;
A
#
# COMPACT_ATOMS: atom_id res chain seq x y z
N MET A 1 15.51 -55.39 -38.40
CA MET A 1 14.52 -54.70 -37.54
C MET A 1 14.74 -53.20 -37.70
N ALA A 2 13.79 -52.52 -38.34
CA ALA A 2 13.85 -51.06 -38.55
C ALA A 2 13.30 -50.31 -37.32
N PRO A 3 13.80 -49.10 -37.00
CA PRO A 3 13.31 -48.32 -35.87
C PRO A 3 11.91 -47.75 -36.14
N PRO A 4 11.10 -47.50 -35.10
CA PRO A 4 9.75 -46.94 -35.25
C PRO A 4 9.81 -45.49 -35.76
N VAL A 5 8.98 -45.20 -36.77
CA VAL A 5 8.78 -43.89 -37.40
C VAL A 5 7.96 -42.99 -36.47
N ALA A 6 8.43 -41.76 -36.24
CA ALA A 6 7.69 -40.75 -35.48
C ALA A 6 6.41 -40.33 -36.23
N THR A 7 5.28 -40.39 -35.55
CA THR A 7 3.99 -39.89 -36.07
C THR A 7 3.80 -38.47 -35.55
N GLU A 8 3.88 -37.47 -36.44
CA GLU A 8 3.55 -36.08 -36.10
C GLU A 8 2.04 -35.89 -36.19
N THR A 9 1.40 -35.55 -35.06
CA THR A 9 -0.02 -35.17 -35.02
C THR A 9 -0.11 -33.66 -35.18
N SER A 10 -0.54 -33.19 -36.34
CA SER A 10 -0.80 -31.78 -36.59
C SER A 10 -2.03 -31.32 -35.81
N THR A 11 -1.87 -30.39 -34.87
CA THR A 11 -3.01 -29.71 -34.21
C THR A 11 -3.54 -28.61 -35.11
N ASN A 12 -4.79 -28.75 -35.56
CA ASN A 12 -5.52 -27.72 -36.27
C ASN A 12 -6.09 -26.71 -35.26
N THR A 13 -5.50 -25.51 -35.19
CA THR A 13 -6.02 -24.42 -34.34
C THR A 13 -7.19 -23.76 -35.06
N ASN A 14 -8.42 -24.10 -34.65
CA ASN A 14 -9.60 -23.35 -35.08
C ASN A 14 -9.61 -22.00 -34.34
N ASN A 15 -9.52 -20.89 -35.08
CA ASN A 15 -9.67 -19.51 -34.59
C ASN A 15 -11.14 -19.19 -34.23
N GLY A 16 -11.78 -20.04 -33.43
CA GLY A 16 -13.06 -19.75 -32.80
C GLY A 16 -12.81 -19.17 -31.41
N SER A 17 -13.43 -18.04 -31.10
CA SER A 17 -13.50 -17.52 -29.74
C SER A 17 -14.10 -18.59 -28.82
N ILE A 18 -13.31 -19.11 -27.88
CA ILE A 18 -13.83 -19.97 -26.81
C ILE A 18 -14.70 -19.08 -25.92
N PRO A 19 -16.02 -19.32 -25.80
CA PRO A 19 -16.83 -18.57 -24.85
C PRO A 19 -16.36 -18.93 -23.44
N LEU A 20 -15.89 -17.94 -22.67
CA LEU A 20 -15.60 -18.04 -21.24
C LEU A 20 -16.90 -18.12 -20.43
N ILE A 21 -17.80 -19.05 -20.77
CA ILE A 21 -18.94 -19.41 -19.94
C ILE A 21 -18.45 -20.53 -19.05
N ALA A 22 -17.96 -20.17 -17.85
CA ALA A 22 -17.84 -21.14 -16.79
C ALA A 22 -19.25 -21.71 -16.54
N PRO A 23 -19.45 -23.04 -16.52
CA PRO A 23 -20.66 -23.57 -15.91
C PRO A 23 -20.71 -22.98 -14.50
N ASN A 24 -21.90 -22.59 -14.05
CA ASN A 24 -22.09 -22.06 -12.71
C ASN A 24 -22.51 -23.23 -11.81
N PRO A 25 -21.58 -24.06 -11.27
CA PRO A 25 -21.95 -24.94 -10.19
C PRO A 25 -22.14 -24.04 -8.98
N LYS A 26 -23.37 -23.94 -8.47
CA LYS A 26 -23.55 -23.53 -7.08
C LYS A 26 -22.63 -24.43 -6.25
N SER A 27 -21.59 -23.83 -5.70
CA SER A 27 -20.57 -24.53 -4.93
C SER A 27 -21.15 -24.77 -3.54
N ASP A 28 -21.25 -26.02 -3.10
CA ASP A 28 -21.68 -26.35 -1.72
C ASP A 28 -20.57 -26.06 -0.69
N TYR A 29 -19.75 -25.05 -0.96
CA TYR A 29 -18.62 -24.68 -0.12
C TYR A 29 -19.12 -23.81 1.04
N PRO A 30 -18.90 -24.22 2.31
CA PRO A 30 -19.42 -23.50 3.48
C PRO A 30 -18.99 -22.03 3.58
N TYR A 31 -17.93 -21.63 2.88
CA TYR A 31 -17.41 -20.25 2.86
C TYR A 31 -17.49 -19.62 1.46
N GLU A 32 -18.58 -19.86 0.73
CA GLU A 32 -18.81 -19.31 -0.61
C GLU A 32 -18.62 -17.78 -0.67
N HIS A 33 -19.01 -17.05 0.40
CA HIS A 33 -18.85 -15.60 0.52
C HIS A 33 -17.40 -15.10 0.64
N LEU A 34 -16.42 -15.98 0.89
CA LEU A 34 -15.00 -15.64 0.92
C LEU A 34 -14.28 -15.99 -0.38
N LEU A 35 -14.98 -16.61 -1.34
CA LEU A 35 -14.39 -16.91 -2.62
C LEU A 35 -14.06 -15.61 -3.35
N PRO A 36 -12.91 -15.51 -4.01
CA PRO A 36 -12.61 -14.36 -4.86
C PRO A 36 -13.65 -14.25 -5.97
N THR A 37 -14.53 -13.26 -5.87
CA THR A 37 -15.52 -12.95 -6.91
C THR A 37 -15.11 -11.70 -7.65
N PHE A 38 -15.12 -11.75 -8.98
CA PHE A 38 -15.04 -10.56 -9.82
C PHE A 38 -16.46 -10.24 -10.29
N ASP A 39 -17.12 -9.30 -9.62
CA ASP A 39 -18.45 -8.87 -10.04
C ASP A 39 -18.35 -8.11 -11.37
N LYS A 40 -18.92 -8.69 -12.42
CA LYS A 40 -18.91 -8.09 -13.77
C LYS A 40 -19.80 -6.85 -13.87
N ASN A 41 -20.63 -6.61 -12.86
CA ASN A 41 -21.49 -5.43 -12.77
C ASN A 41 -20.89 -4.33 -11.90
N GLU A 42 -19.72 -4.57 -11.29
CA GLU A 42 -19.01 -3.56 -10.51
C GLU A 42 -18.28 -2.61 -11.45
N PHE A 43 -18.93 -1.48 -11.75
CA PHE A 43 -18.36 -0.41 -12.54
C PHE A 43 -18.03 0.79 -11.66
N TYR A 44 -16.75 1.12 -11.57
CA TYR A 44 -16.32 2.34 -10.90
C TYR A 44 -16.60 3.57 -11.77
N PRO A 45 -17.00 4.71 -11.18
CA PRO A 45 -17.16 5.95 -11.93
C PRO A 45 -15.82 6.37 -12.57
N PRO A 46 -15.86 7.13 -13.69
CA PRO A 46 -14.66 7.68 -14.29
C PRO A 46 -13.82 8.46 -13.27
N LEU A 47 -12.50 8.30 -13.36
CA LEU A 47 -11.56 9.01 -12.50
C LEU A 47 -11.73 10.52 -12.70
N LYS A 48 -11.94 11.25 -11.61
CA LYS A 48 -11.99 12.71 -11.63
C LYS A 48 -10.56 13.25 -11.56
N PRO A 49 -10.17 14.20 -12.42
CA PRO A 49 -8.90 14.90 -12.27
C PRO A 49 -8.82 15.52 -10.89
N PHE A 50 -7.65 15.44 -10.30
CA PHE A 50 -7.42 15.96 -8.98
C PHE A 50 -6.05 16.61 -8.89
N GLU A 51 -5.94 17.62 -8.04
CA GLU A 51 -4.66 18.22 -7.71
C GLU A 51 -4.10 17.54 -6.45
N HIS A 52 -2.91 16.96 -6.56
CA HIS A 52 -2.22 16.34 -5.43
C HIS A 52 -1.23 17.33 -4.84
N ILE A 53 -1.41 17.63 -3.56
CA ILE A 53 -0.49 18.46 -2.79
C ILE A 53 0.15 17.56 -1.73
N ASP A 54 1.43 17.23 -1.94
CA ASP A 54 2.19 16.38 -1.03
C ASP A 54 2.40 17.07 0.33
N PRO A 55 2.02 16.43 1.46
CA PRO A 55 2.41 16.86 2.80
C PRO A 55 3.90 17.19 2.95
N ALA A 56 4.80 16.42 2.34
CA ALA A 56 6.24 16.66 2.44
C ALA A 56 6.65 17.98 1.78
N ALA A 57 5.97 18.38 0.70
CA ALA A 57 6.24 19.65 0.03
C ALA A 57 5.88 20.86 0.93
N ARG A 58 4.84 20.73 1.76
CA ARG A 58 4.48 21.76 2.76
C ARG A 58 5.57 21.91 3.82
N ALA A 59 6.08 20.79 4.34
CA ALA A 59 7.18 20.82 5.30
C ALA A 59 8.50 21.30 4.69
N ALA A 60 8.77 21.02 3.41
CA ALA A 60 10.00 21.44 2.73
C ALA A 60 10.13 22.97 2.60
N ALA A 61 9.01 23.71 2.63
CA ALA A 61 9.00 25.16 2.64
C ALA A 61 9.42 25.78 3.98
N LEU A 62 9.46 25.00 5.07
CA LEU A 62 9.89 25.46 6.38
C LEU A 62 11.42 25.58 6.47
N PRO A 63 11.95 26.40 7.39
CA PRO A 63 13.39 26.42 7.69
C PRO A 63 13.91 25.04 8.08
N GLU A 64 15.15 24.71 7.70
CA GLU A 64 15.75 23.38 7.95
C GLU A 64 15.75 22.99 9.44
N SER A 65 15.89 23.97 10.34
CA SER A 65 15.82 23.79 11.80
C SER A 65 14.45 23.33 12.32
N GLU A 66 13.39 23.58 11.55
CA GLU A 66 11.99 23.28 11.90
C GLU A 66 11.46 22.05 11.15
N GLN A 67 12.06 21.69 10.02
CA GLN A 67 11.70 20.50 9.23
C GLN A 67 11.79 19.18 10.02
N ARG A 68 12.60 19.14 11.09
CA ARG A 68 12.78 17.97 11.96
C ARG A 68 12.34 18.23 13.40
N ALA A 69 11.45 19.20 13.63
CA ALA A 69 11.03 19.56 14.97
C ALA A 69 10.38 18.38 15.72
N PHE A 70 9.60 17.54 15.03
CA PHE A 70 8.97 16.36 15.65
C PHE A 70 9.99 15.38 16.25
N LEU A 71 11.18 15.25 15.65
CA LEU A 71 12.24 14.36 16.12
C LEU A 71 12.91 14.81 17.41
N LYS A 72 12.75 16.08 17.82
CA LYS A 72 13.35 16.60 19.06
C LYS A 72 12.81 15.91 20.31
N ASN A 73 11.58 15.39 20.22
CA ASN A 73 10.92 14.66 21.31
C ASN A 73 11.26 13.17 21.31
N ALA A 74 12.00 12.67 20.31
CA ALA A 74 12.39 11.26 20.25
C ALA A 74 13.41 10.93 21.34
N THR A 75 13.19 9.82 22.04
CA THR A 75 14.15 9.27 23.00
C THR A 75 15.36 8.69 22.29
N ARG A 76 15.16 8.05 21.13
CA ARG A 76 16.24 7.44 20.37
C ARG A 76 15.95 7.45 18.88
N ILE A 77 16.95 7.80 18.09
CA ILE A 77 16.93 7.74 16.62
C ILE A 77 18.09 6.86 16.17
N ARG A 78 17.81 5.82 15.40
CA ARG A 78 18.82 4.91 14.86
C ARG A 78 18.63 4.76 13.36
N ASN A 79 19.66 5.10 12.60
CA ASN A 79 19.66 4.83 11.16
C ASN A 79 19.90 3.33 10.93
N LEU A 80 18.98 2.66 10.21
CA LEU A 80 19.09 1.24 9.91
C LEU A 80 20.19 0.98 8.88
N THR A 81 20.24 1.80 7.84
CA THR A 81 21.35 1.81 6.87
C THR A 81 21.79 3.25 6.58
N PRO A 82 22.97 3.47 5.98
CA PRO A 82 23.43 4.82 5.64
C PRO A 82 22.45 5.58 4.74
N LYS A 83 21.89 4.92 3.72
CA LYS A 83 21.05 5.57 2.70
C LYS A 83 19.55 5.48 2.98
N ILE A 84 19.08 4.39 3.58
CA ILE A 84 17.65 4.13 3.78
C ILE A 84 17.35 3.70 5.21
N GLY A 85 16.14 3.99 5.66
CA GLY A 85 15.62 3.44 6.91
C GLY A 85 16.07 4.17 8.16
N THR A 86 15.11 4.62 8.95
CA THR A 86 15.34 5.17 10.28
C THR A 86 14.39 4.52 11.27
N GLU A 87 14.92 4.07 12.40
CA GLU A 87 14.13 3.62 13.55
C GLU A 87 14.04 4.76 14.57
N VAL A 88 12.83 5.06 15.02
CA VAL A 88 12.52 6.11 15.98
C VAL A 88 11.81 5.51 17.19
N VAL A 89 12.26 5.88 18.38
CA VAL A 89 11.70 5.44 19.68
C VAL A 89 11.33 6.66 20.50
N GLY A 90 10.18 6.60 21.18
CA GLY A 90 9.71 7.65 22.10
C GLY A 90 8.83 8.73 21.47
N ILE A 91 8.33 8.52 20.25
CA ILE A 91 7.32 9.39 19.62
C ILE A 91 6.07 8.54 19.38
N ASP A 92 4.90 9.03 19.81
CA ASP A 92 3.61 8.41 19.53
C ASP A 92 2.96 9.06 18.29
N LEU A 93 2.66 8.26 17.27
CA LEU A 93 2.05 8.73 16.02
C LEU A 93 0.65 9.35 16.21
N THR A 94 -0.08 8.95 17.25
CA THR A 94 -1.41 9.49 17.56
C THR A 94 -1.34 10.93 18.06
N SER A 95 -0.22 11.31 18.69
CA SER A 95 -0.01 12.65 19.25
C SER A 95 0.44 13.70 18.22
N LEU A 96 0.73 13.29 16.99
CA LEU A 96 1.24 14.19 15.96
C LEU A 96 0.15 15.13 15.43
N ASP A 97 0.43 16.43 15.49
CA ASP A 97 -0.37 17.48 14.87
C ASP A 97 -0.14 17.56 13.35
N GLY A 98 -0.94 18.37 12.65
CA GLY A 98 -0.81 18.52 11.19
C GLY A 98 0.61 18.87 10.73
N PRO A 99 1.24 19.93 11.29
CA PRO A 99 2.62 20.27 10.96
C PRO A 99 3.63 19.16 11.23
N ALA A 100 3.53 18.42 12.35
CA ALA A 100 4.43 17.30 12.61
C ALA A 100 4.20 16.12 11.64
N ARG A 101 2.96 15.91 11.18
CA ARG A 101 2.67 14.90 10.14
C ARG A 101 3.26 15.30 8.78
N ASP A 102 3.28 16.58 8.44
CA ASP A 102 3.97 17.10 7.24
C ASP A 102 5.49 16.87 7.34
N GLN A 103 6.08 17.17 8.51
CA GLN A 103 7.50 16.93 8.77
C GLN A 103 7.85 15.44 8.72
N LEU A 104 6.95 14.58 9.22
CA LEU A 104 7.08 13.13 9.11
C LEU A 104 7.12 12.70 7.64
N ALA A 105 6.21 13.22 6.79
CA ALA A 105 6.22 12.92 5.36
C ALA A 105 7.55 13.31 4.70
N LEU A 106 8.09 14.48 5.04
CA LEU A 106 9.39 14.94 4.54
C LEU A 106 10.54 14.03 4.96
N GLU A 107 10.56 13.58 6.21
CA GLU A 107 11.62 12.68 6.67
C GLU A 107 11.49 11.29 6.03
N VAL A 108 10.25 10.80 5.80
CA VAL A 108 10.00 9.58 5.03
C VAL A 108 10.47 9.74 3.58
N ALA A 109 10.21 10.88 2.93
CA ALA A 109 10.70 11.16 1.58
C ALA A 109 12.24 11.14 1.49
N ARG A 110 12.93 11.58 2.55
CA ARG A 110 14.40 11.58 2.63
C ARG A 110 14.99 10.19 2.91
N ARG A 111 14.39 9.43 3.81
CA ARG A 111 14.93 8.15 4.31
C ARG A 111 14.32 6.92 3.64
N GLY A 112 13.26 7.09 2.86
CA GLY A 112 12.45 6.06 2.23
C GLY A 112 11.51 5.35 3.20
N VAL A 113 12.02 4.89 4.35
CA VAL A 113 11.21 4.21 5.37
C VAL A 113 11.58 4.68 6.77
N ILE A 114 10.57 4.83 7.62
CA ILE A 114 10.73 5.13 9.03
C ILE A 114 9.92 4.12 9.84
N ALA A 115 10.55 3.49 10.83
CA ALA A 115 9.93 2.55 11.74
C ALA A 115 9.80 3.18 13.12
N PHE A 116 8.59 3.25 13.65
CA PHE A 116 8.32 3.69 15.01
C PHE A 116 8.20 2.50 15.95
N ARG A 117 8.92 2.54 17.07
CA ARG A 117 8.84 1.54 18.13
C ARG A 117 7.85 1.94 19.21
N ASP A 118 7.35 0.93 19.93
CA ASP A 118 6.56 1.09 21.16
C ASP A 118 5.32 1.98 20.94
N GLN A 119 4.44 1.56 20.04
CA GLN A 119 3.23 2.29 19.65
C GLN A 119 1.93 1.67 20.21
N PRO A 120 1.71 1.58 21.54
CA PRO A 120 0.53 0.93 22.09
C PRO A 120 -0.77 1.66 21.71
N ASN A 121 -0.77 3.00 21.74
CA ASN A 121 -1.96 3.82 21.45
C ASN A 121 -2.33 3.78 19.97
N PHE A 122 -1.33 3.84 19.09
CA PHE A 122 -1.55 3.74 17.64
C PHE A 122 -2.06 2.34 17.27
N LEU A 123 -1.52 1.28 17.86
CA LEU A 123 -1.97 -0.10 17.59
C LEU A 123 -3.37 -0.39 18.16
N ALA A 124 -3.81 0.36 19.16
CA ALA A 124 -5.16 0.25 19.74
C ALA A 124 -6.24 0.97 18.90
N GLN A 125 -5.88 1.62 17.80
CA GLN A 125 -6.82 2.37 16.96
C GLN A 125 -7.78 1.47 16.17
N THR A 126 -8.92 2.03 15.79
CA THR A 126 -9.92 1.36 14.94
C THR A 126 -9.52 1.42 13.46
N ALA A 127 -10.17 0.60 12.63
CA ALA A 127 -9.92 0.59 11.18
C ALA A 127 -10.18 1.97 10.53
N GLU A 128 -11.20 2.69 11.00
CA GLU A 128 -11.55 4.03 10.54
C GLU A 128 -10.47 5.04 10.89
N GLN A 129 -9.89 4.94 12.09
CA GLN A 129 -8.79 5.81 12.53
C GLN A 129 -7.52 5.56 11.72
N PHE A 130 -7.19 4.30 11.41
CA PHE A 130 -6.09 4.00 10.49
C PHE A 130 -6.35 4.54 9.09
N ARG A 131 -7.58 4.42 8.60
CA ARG A 131 -7.98 4.98 7.30
C ARG A 131 -7.84 6.49 7.29
N GLU A 132 -8.31 7.17 8.33
CA GLU A 132 -8.19 8.62 8.47
C GLU A 132 -6.73 9.06 8.56
N TRP A 133 -5.91 8.35 9.33
CA TRP A 133 -4.48 8.63 9.43
C TRP A 133 -3.76 8.48 8.08
N GLY A 134 -4.04 7.40 7.35
CA GLY A 134 -3.49 7.18 6.01
C GLY A 134 -4.01 8.19 4.97
N SER A 135 -5.27 8.62 5.10
CA SER A 135 -5.89 9.61 4.20
C SER A 135 -5.21 10.98 4.25
N TYR A 136 -4.41 11.26 5.28
CA TYR A 136 -3.63 12.48 5.38
C TYR A 136 -2.51 12.54 4.31
N TYR A 137 -1.95 11.39 3.95
CA TYR A 137 -0.81 11.28 3.03
C TYR A 137 -1.22 11.02 1.58
N GLY A 138 -2.49 10.69 1.34
CA GLY A 138 -3.02 10.39 0.02
C GLY A 138 -4.52 10.13 0.05
N ARG A 139 -5.12 10.03 -1.12
CA ARG A 139 -6.55 9.72 -1.31
C ARG A 139 -6.72 8.51 -2.21
#